data_AF-A0A2G5IMQ6-F1
#
_entry.id   AF-A0A2G5IMQ6-F1
#
_cell.length_a   1.000
_cell.length_b   1.000
_cell.length_c   1.000
_cell.angle_alpha   90.00
_cell.angle_beta   90.00
_cell.angle_gamma   90.00
#
_symmetry.space_group_name_H-M   'P 1'
#
loop_
_entity.id
_entity.type
_entity.pdbx_description
1 polymer ?
#
loop_
_entity_poly.entity_id
_entity_poly.type
_entity_poly.pdbx_seq_one_letter_code
_entity_poly.pdbx_strand_id
1 'polypeptide(L)'
;MARNIGADGRTVYRAVIVKTYADGRTYTAHEGPYTEPGPARARVTFWVNRMTAYGDGRSATGHVEQAHTVWAPVGEQVDPLAAARAQAYRGAADALDASETLRDLTDDHMSDVHAAANELRRLADEIHLATTTAEESDQ
;
A
#
# COMPACT_ATOMS: atom_id res chain seq x y z
N MET A 1 10.33 5.07 22.29
CA MET A 1 10.15 6.15 21.30
C MET A 1 9.17 5.65 20.25
N ALA A 2 7.96 6.19 20.23
CA ALA A 2 7.07 5.98 19.09
C ALA A 2 7.74 6.63 17.88
N ARG A 3 8.11 5.84 16.88
CA ARG A 3 8.48 6.39 15.58
C ARG A 3 7.19 6.99 15.04
N ASN A 4 7.19 8.25 14.60
CA ASN A 4 6.07 8.78 13.83
C ASN A 4 5.87 7.86 12.62
N ILE A 5 4.86 7.01 12.69
CA ILE A 5 4.40 6.21 11.56
C ILE A 5 3.44 7.14 10.80
N GLY A 6 3.98 8.21 10.22
CA GLY A 6 3.25 9.04 9.29
C GLY A 6 3.07 8.23 8.02
N ALA A 7 1.97 7.49 7.92
CA ALA A 7 1.53 6.87 6.69
C ALA A 7 0.59 7.82 5.95
N ASP A 8 1.12 8.99 5.57
CA ASP A 8 0.44 9.99 4.73
C ASP A 8 0.36 9.56 3.25
N GLY A 9 1.03 8.47 2.90
CA GLY A 9 1.00 7.87 1.58
C GLY A 9 -0.38 7.29 1.22
N ARG A 10 -0.83 7.60 0.00
CA ARG A 10 -2.05 7.05 -0.60
C ARG A 10 -1.99 5.54 -0.89
N THR A 11 -0.77 5.02 -0.88
CA THR A 11 -0.42 3.61 -0.91
C THR A 11 0.35 3.33 0.37
N VAL A 12 -0.06 2.30 1.09
CA VAL A 12 0.61 1.83 2.29
C VAL A 12 1.05 0.40 2.11
N TYR A 13 2.14 0.07 2.77
CA TYR A 13 2.72 -1.26 2.78
C TYR A 13 2.70 -1.81 4.20
N ARG A 14 2.46 -3.10 4.35
CA ARG A 14 2.64 -3.79 5.64
C ARG A 14 3.48 -5.03 5.47
N ALA A 15 4.32 -5.33 6.45
CA ALA A 15 5.02 -6.59 6.55
C ALA A 15 4.13 -7.60 7.25
N VAL A 16 3.90 -8.76 6.63
CA VAL A 16 3.23 -9.90 7.23
C VAL A 16 4.30 -10.94 7.55
N ILE A 17 4.53 -11.17 8.84
CA ILE A 17 5.61 -12.02 9.32
C ILE A 17 5.02 -13.20 10.07
N VAL A 18 5.29 -14.42 9.61
CA VAL A 18 4.96 -15.65 10.32
C VAL A 18 6.19 -16.09 11.12
N LYS A 19 6.05 -16.17 12.45
CA LYS A 19 7.09 -16.55 13.39
C LYS A 19 6.80 -17.94 13.93
N THR A 20 7.77 -18.84 13.88
CA THR A 20 7.68 -20.17 14.50
C THR A 20 8.65 -20.21 15.67
N TYR A 21 8.14 -20.54 16.85
CA TYR A 21 8.94 -20.66 18.07
C TYR A 21 9.49 -22.07 18.26
N ALA A 22 10.43 -22.24 19.20
CA ALA A 22 11.08 -23.52 19.46
C ALA A 22 10.10 -24.62 19.93
N ASP A 23 8.96 -24.23 20.51
CA ASP A 23 7.87 -25.13 20.89
C ASP A 23 6.94 -25.51 19.72
N GLY A 24 7.26 -25.06 18.49
CA GLY A 24 6.49 -25.28 17.28
C GLY A 24 5.30 -24.33 17.11
N ARG A 25 5.00 -23.45 18.07
CA ARG A 25 3.89 -22.50 17.94
C ARG A 25 4.19 -21.45 16.88
N THR A 26 3.16 -21.09 16.13
CA THR A 26 3.23 -20.08 15.08
C THR A 26 2.44 -18.82 15.45
N TYR A 27 2.96 -17.65 15.06
CA TYR A 27 2.31 -16.37 15.25
C TYR A 27 2.49 -15.48 14.03
N THR A 28 1.39 -14.90 13.53
CA THR A 28 1.43 -13.90 12.46
C THR A 28 1.46 -12.50 13.06
N ALA A 29 2.54 -11.77 12.80
CA ALA A 29 2.68 -10.36 13.14
C ALA A 29 2.45 -9.51 11.89
N HIS A 30 1.60 -8.50 12.01
CA HIS A 30 1.45 -7.45 11.00
C HIS A 30 2.17 -6.20 11.50
N GLU A 31 3.13 -5.70 10.71
CA GLU A 31 3.85 -4.48 11.04
C GLU A 31 3.66 -3.43 9.94
N GLY A 32 3.39 -2.20 10.33
CA GLY A 32 3.03 -1.09 9.44
C GLY A 32 1.91 -0.26 10.06
N PRO A 33 1.27 0.63 9.27
CA PRO A 33 1.53 0.89 7.84
C PRO A 33 2.91 1.54 7.57
N TYR A 34 3.47 1.33 6.39
CA TYR A 34 4.67 2.00 5.88
C TYR A 34 4.32 2.76 4.59
N THR A 35 4.95 3.91 4.36
CA THR A 35 4.77 4.70 3.12
C THR A 35 5.53 4.16 1.93
N GLU A 36 6.61 3.41 2.18
CA GLU A 36 7.46 2.82 1.16
C GLU A 36 7.58 1.30 1.32
N PRO A 37 7.77 0.55 0.22
CA PRO A 37 7.96 -0.90 0.29
C PRO A 37 9.30 -1.28 0.93
N GLY A 38 10.33 -0.42 0.85
CA GLY A 38 11.67 -0.67 1.40
C GLY A 38 11.66 -0.94 2.93
N PRO A 39 11.10 -0.02 3.75
CA PRO A 39 10.90 -0.24 5.17
C PRO A 39 10.14 -1.53 5.51
N ALA A 40 9.05 -1.84 4.79
CA ALA A 40 8.30 -3.09 5.00
C ALA A 40 9.16 -4.33 4.73
N ARG A 41 9.92 -4.35 3.63
CA ARG A 41 10.87 -5.43 3.31
C ARG A 41 11.95 -5.58 4.39
N ALA A 42 12.49 -4.46 4.86
CA ALA A 42 13.51 -4.46 5.92
C ALA A 42 13.01 -5.12 7.22
N ARG A 43 11.71 -5.01 7.54
CA ARG A 43 11.12 -5.71 8.70
C ARG A 43 11.04 -7.21 8.51
N VAL A 44 10.69 -7.69 7.32
CA VAL A 44 10.72 -9.13 7.01
C VAL A 44 12.14 -9.65 7.19
N THR A 45 13.13 -9.01 6.56
CA THR A 45 14.55 -9.40 6.67
C THR A 45 15.04 -9.36 8.12
N PHE A 46 14.69 -8.32 8.87
CA PHE A 46 15.04 -8.22 10.28
C PHE A 46 14.56 -9.42 11.09
N TRP A 47 13.30 -9.83 10.93
CA TRP A 47 12.74 -10.96 11.69
C TRP A 47 13.31 -12.31 11.26
N VAL A 48 13.52 -12.52 9.96
CA VAL A 48 14.20 -13.71 9.45
C VAL A 48 15.57 -13.84 10.12
N ASN A 49 16.41 -12.80 10.00
CA ASN A 49 17.77 -12.81 10.55
C ASN A 49 17.76 -12.95 12.08
N ARG A 50 16.86 -12.23 12.76
CA ARG A 50 16.74 -12.26 14.22
C ARG A 50 16.35 -13.65 14.72
N MET A 51 15.41 -14.33 14.07
CA MET A 51 14.98 -15.66 14.49
C MET A 51 16.07 -16.69 14.24
N THR A 52 16.71 -16.65 13.06
CA THR A 52 17.83 -17.53 12.73
C THR A 52 19.00 -17.37 13.71
N ALA A 53 19.29 -16.15 14.16
CA ALA A 53 20.38 -15.88 15.09
C ALA A 53 20.22 -16.54 16.47
N TYR A 54 19.01 -16.97 16.88
CA TYR A 54 18.84 -17.71 18.13
C TYR A 54 19.35 -19.16 18.06
N GLY A 55 19.40 -19.78 16.86
CA GLY A 55 19.96 -21.11 16.67
C GLY A 55 19.22 -22.26 17.36
N ASP A 56 18.03 -22.03 17.91
CA ASP A 56 17.28 -22.97 18.76
C ASP A 56 16.02 -23.54 18.07
N GLY A 57 16.03 -23.60 16.73
CA GLY A 57 14.90 -24.09 15.92
C GLY A 57 13.81 -23.05 15.64
N ARG A 58 13.94 -21.82 16.16
CA ARG A 58 13.07 -20.70 15.77
C ARG A 58 13.27 -20.32 14.31
N SER A 59 12.20 -19.88 13.67
CA SER A 59 12.26 -19.35 12.31
C SER A 59 11.25 -18.24 12.11
N ALA A 60 11.46 -17.44 11.08
CA ALA A 60 10.46 -16.53 10.57
C ALA A 60 10.45 -16.57 9.04
N THR A 61 9.28 -16.35 8.46
CA THR A 61 9.09 -16.06 7.05
C THR A 61 8.19 -14.83 6.93
N GLY A 62 8.12 -14.22 5.75
CA GLY A 62 7.19 -13.13 5.56
C GLY A 62 7.14 -12.62 4.13
N HIS A 63 6.18 -11.76 3.89
CA HIS A 63 5.98 -11.04 2.64
C HIS A 63 5.50 -9.62 2.92
N VAL A 64 5.49 -8.80 1.88
CA VAL A 64 4.95 -7.43 1.95
C VAL A 64 3.61 -7.42 1.24
N GLU A 65 2.61 -6.88 1.91
CA GLU A 65 1.34 -6.55 1.31
C GLU A 65 1.27 -5.04 1.04
N GLN A 66 0.54 -4.70 -0.02
CA GLN A 66 0.27 -3.32 -0.43
C GLN A 66 -1.23 -3.08 -0.36
N ALA A 67 -1.62 -1.89 0.10
CA ALA A 67 -3.00 -1.43 0.10
C ALA A 67 -3.08 0.04 -0.32
N HIS A 68 -4.19 0.43 -0.93
CA HIS A 68 -4.56 1.83 -1.08
C HIS A 68 -5.58 2.15 0.01
N THR A 69 -5.35 3.24 0.72
CA THR A 69 -6.15 3.57 1.91
C THR A 69 -6.68 4.98 1.84
N VAL A 70 -7.75 5.18 2.59
CA VAL A 70 -8.35 6.48 2.89
C VAL A 70 -8.37 6.56 4.42
N TRP A 71 -7.79 7.63 4.95
CA TRP A 71 -7.73 7.85 6.38
C TRP A 71 -8.89 8.73 6.81
N ALA A 72 -9.50 8.40 7.94
CA ALA A 72 -10.41 9.29 8.66
C ALA A 72 -10.13 9.19 10.16
N PRO A 73 -10.48 10.23 10.93
CA PRO A 73 -10.50 10.18 12.38
C PRO A 73 -11.29 8.99 12.93
N VAL A 74 -10.89 8.53 14.12
CA VAL A 74 -11.57 7.43 14.79
C VAL A 74 -13.00 7.85 15.17
N GLY A 75 -13.99 7.10 14.71
CA GLY A 75 -15.41 7.35 14.97
C GLY A 75 -16.13 7.97 13.77
N GLU A 76 -15.41 8.41 12.76
CA GLU A 76 -15.99 8.87 11.51
C GLU A 76 -16.16 7.75 10.50
N GLN A 77 -17.17 7.92 9.66
CA GLN A 77 -17.57 6.91 8.68
C GLN A 77 -16.92 7.24 7.34
N VAL A 78 -15.87 6.50 7.00
CA VAL A 78 -15.29 6.53 5.65
C VAL A 78 -16.30 5.92 4.67
N ASP A 79 -16.51 6.53 3.51
CA ASP A 79 -17.25 5.87 2.42
C ASP A 79 -16.53 4.55 2.07
N PRO A 80 -17.14 3.38 2.33
CA PRO A 80 -16.50 2.09 2.09
C PRO A 80 -16.14 1.87 0.62
N LEU A 81 -16.75 2.62 -0.31
CA LEU A 81 -16.45 2.56 -1.73
C LEU A 81 -15.30 3.48 -2.14
N ALA A 82 -14.91 4.47 -1.33
CA ALA A 82 -13.87 5.43 -1.69
C ALA A 82 -12.51 4.75 -1.90
N ALA A 83 -12.09 3.90 -0.97
CA ALA A 83 -10.84 3.14 -1.09
C ALA A 83 -10.87 2.20 -2.31
N ALA A 84 -12.01 1.55 -2.57
CA ALA A 84 -12.18 0.65 -3.71
C ALA A 84 -12.12 1.41 -5.05
N ARG A 85 -12.74 2.60 -5.15
CA ARG A 85 -12.68 3.46 -6.34
C ARG A 85 -11.27 3.99 -6.59
N ALA A 86 -10.58 4.46 -5.55
CA ALA A 86 -9.20 4.91 -5.66
C ALA A 86 -8.27 3.78 -6.14
N GLN A 87 -8.48 2.55 -5.63
CA GLN A 87 -7.78 1.36 -6.11
C GLN A 87 -8.11 1.05 -7.58
N ALA A 88 -9.38 1.13 -7.98
CA ALA A 88 -9.80 0.86 -9.36
C ALA A 88 -9.16 1.85 -10.36
N TYR A 89 -9.14 3.13 -10.05
CA TYR A 89 -8.53 4.14 -10.92
C TYR A 89 -7.01 3.95 -11.06
N ARG A 90 -6.30 3.61 -9.97
CA ARG A 90 -4.87 3.30 -10.06
C ARG A 90 -4.60 2.03 -10.84
N GLY A 91 -5.38 0.96 -10.59
CA GLY A 91 -5.26 -0.28 -11.34
C GLY A 91 -5.50 -0.08 -12.85
N ALA A 92 -6.44 0.79 -13.21
CA ALA A 92 -6.67 1.16 -14.61
C ALA A 92 -5.49 1.95 -15.20
N ALA A 93 -4.92 2.92 -14.46
CA ALA A 93 -3.75 3.67 -14.91
C ALA A 93 -2.53 2.76 -15.13
N ASP A 94 -2.26 1.85 -14.20
CA ASP A 94 -1.14 0.90 -14.30
C ASP A 94 -1.35 -0.09 -15.47
N ALA A 95 -2.59 -0.53 -15.71
CA ALA A 95 -2.92 -1.37 -16.85
C ALA A 95 -2.71 -0.66 -18.19
N LEU A 96 -3.02 0.65 -18.28
CA LEU A 96 -2.74 1.45 -19.47
C LEU A 96 -1.23 1.55 -19.73
N ASP A 97 -0.43 1.86 -18.72
CA ASP A 97 1.03 2.00 -18.87
C ASP A 97 1.74 0.67 -19.17
N ALA A 98 1.21 -0.44 -18.67
CA ALA A 98 1.76 -1.79 -18.89
C ALA A 98 1.26 -2.47 -20.17
N SER A 99 0.27 -1.89 -20.87
CA SER A 99 -0.34 -2.51 -22.04
C SER A 99 0.59 -2.55 -23.24
N GLU A 100 1.03 -3.75 -23.62
CA GLU A 100 1.83 -3.98 -24.84
C GLU A 100 1.01 -3.65 -26.09
N THR A 101 -0.28 -4.00 -26.11
CA THR A 101 -1.18 -3.71 -27.24
C THR A 101 -1.32 -2.21 -27.52
N LEU A 102 -1.27 -1.36 -26.49
CA LEU A 102 -1.33 0.09 -26.67
C LEU A 102 0.01 0.66 -27.15
N ARG A 103 1.14 0.06 -26.76
CA ARG A 103 2.48 0.48 -27.22
C ARG A 103 2.71 0.24 -28.72
N ASP A 104 1.99 -0.72 -29.30
CA ASP A 104 2.04 -0.99 -30.74
C ASP A 104 1.24 0.06 -31.56
N LEU A 105 0.43 0.90 -30.92
CA LEU A 105 -0.17 2.06 -31.57
C LEU A 105 0.93 3.12 -31.72
N THR A 106 1.17 3.57 -32.95
CA THR A 106 2.21 4.53 -33.33
C THR A 106 2.29 5.73 -32.36
N ASP A 107 3.51 6.22 -32.09
CA ASP A 107 3.90 7.24 -31.09
C ASP A 107 2.88 8.37 -30.82
N ASP A 108 2.16 8.84 -31.85
CA ASP A 108 1.11 9.86 -31.75
C ASP A 108 0.02 9.53 -30.71
N HIS A 109 -0.37 8.26 -30.57
CA HIS A 109 -1.43 7.83 -29.64
C HIS A 109 -0.91 7.58 -28.22
N MET A 110 0.41 7.41 -28.05
CA MET A 110 0.99 7.17 -26.73
C MET A 110 0.91 8.39 -25.82
N SER A 111 0.92 9.60 -26.39
CA SER A 111 0.68 10.83 -25.65
C SER A 111 -0.71 10.83 -24.99
N ASP A 112 -1.75 10.43 -25.73
CA ASP A 112 -3.12 10.37 -25.22
C ASP A 112 -3.31 9.27 -24.18
N VAL A 113 -2.67 8.11 -24.38
CA VAL A 113 -2.66 7.01 -23.39
C VAL A 113 -2.01 7.47 -22.08
N HIS A 114 -0.87 8.16 -22.15
CA HIS A 114 -0.23 8.71 -20.97
C HIS A 114 -1.06 9.81 -20.30
N ALA A 115 -1.73 10.66 -21.08
CA ALA A 115 -2.65 11.67 -20.54
C ALA A 115 -3.82 11.01 -19.79
N ALA A 116 -4.42 9.97 -20.36
CA ALA A 116 -5.49 9.21 -19.72
C ALA A 116 -5.02 8.50 -18.44
N ALA A 117 -3.84 7.88 -18.44
CA ALA A 117 -3.26 7.27 -17.24
C ALA A 117 -2.99 8.29 -16.14
N ASN A 118 -2.50 9.48 -16.49
CA ASN A 118 -2.29 10.58 -15.54
C ASN A 118 -3.60 11.13 -14.98
N GLU A 119 -4.64 11.22 -15.80
CA GLU A 119 -5.96 11.65 -15.33
C GLU A 119 -6.57 10.65 -14.35
N LEU A 120 -6.45 9.35 -14.60
CA LEU A 120 -6.90 8.31 -13.67
C LEU A 120 -6.15 8.39 -12.32
N ARG A 121 -4.85 8.69 -12.36
CA ARG A 121 -4.07 8.94 -11.12
C ARG A 121 -4.61 10.16 -10.38
N ARG A 122 -4.89 11.26 -11.09
CA ARG A 122 -5.47 12.48 -10.54
C ARG A 122 -6.83 12.20 -9.86
N LEU A 123 -7.71 11.45 -10.50
CA LEU A 123 -9.01 11.06 -9.92
C LEU A 123 -8.87 10.20 -8.65
N ALA A 124 -7.92 9.25 -8.65
CA ALA A 124 -7.63 8.45 -7.46
C ALA A 124 -7.12 9.32 -6.29
N ASP A 125 -6.39 10.37 -6.62
CA ASP A 125 -5.79 11.29 -5.67
C ASP A 125 -6.81 12.29 -5.10
N GLU A 126 -7.76 12.74 -5.92
CA GLU A 126 -8.88 13.56 -5.49
C GLU A 126 -9.78 12.84 -4.48
N ILE A 127 -10.06 11.55 -4.68
CA ILE A 127 -10.83 10.75 -3.70
C ILE A 127 -10.12 10.73 -2.34
N HIS A 128 -8.80 10.64 -2.34
CA HIS A 128 -8.02 10.65 -1.12
C HIS A 128 -8.09 12.01 -0.41
N LEU A 129 -8.00 13.13 -1.16
CA LEU A 129 -8.06 14.48 -0.63
C LEU A 129 -9.47 14.91 -0.20
N ALA A 130 -10.51 14.58 -0.97
CA ALA A 130 -11.89 14.96 -0.69
C ALA A 130 -12.42 14.34 0.60
N THR A 131 -11.93 13.16 0.97
CA THR A 131 -12.22 12.55 2.27
C THR A 131 -11.59 13.35 3.42
N THR A 132 -10.55 14.13 3.16
CA THR A 132 -9.88 15.01 4.13
C THR A 132 -10.49 16.42 4.17
N THR A 133 -11.03 16.94 3.06
CA THR A 133 -11.54 18.33 2.97
C THR A 133 -13.04 18.51 3.21
N ALA A 134 -13.87 17.46 3.10
CA ALA A 134 -15.31 17.55 3.36
C ALA A 134 -15.66 18.02 4.79
N GLU A 135 -14.69 18.01 5.71
CA GLU A 135 -14.85 18.46 7.09
C GLU A 135 -14.63 19.97 7.30
N GLU A 136 -13.88 20.67 6.45
CA GLU A 136 -13.62 22.11 6.64
C GLU A 136 -14.80 22.99 6.21
N SER A 137 -15.74 22.46 5.42
CA SER A 137 -16.89 23.21 4.89
C SER A 137 -18.16 23.14 5.75
N ASP A 138 -18.16 22.39 6.86
CA ASP A 138 -19.32 22.22 7.75
C ASP A 138 -19.09 22.80 9.17
N GLN A 139 -18.10 23.69 9.33
CA GLN A 139 -17.83 24.48 10.55
C GLN A 139 -18.09 25.98 10.35
#